data_AF-A0A495DRV6-F1
#
_entry.id   AF-A0A495DRV6-F1
#
_cell.length_a   1.000
_cell.length_b   1.000
_cell.length_c   1.000
_cell.angle_alpha   90.00
_cell.angle_beta   90.00
_cell.angle_gamma   90.00
#
_symmetry.space_group_name_H-M   'P 1'
#
loop_
_entity.id
_entity.type
_entity.pdbx_description
1 polymer ?
#
loop_
_entity_poly.entity_id
_entity_poly.type
_entity_poly.pdbx_seq_one_letter_code
_entity_poly.pdbx_strand_id
1 'polypeptide(L)'
;MGILKDNFKLKYCFERINHLESPIEYAIPMVSFCDIKLSEIKEHIEKYGYYGIGLSKTWAVEKGLNPVIYLNSSSNFSKGLIGTAQKIITSSEFDSDDQTNIANLIQYTKVYEGELIRKGIKTQAYRYADEREWRYVPDAKENIEPWLSKDKYDTKRKKIDANNTLKDERLYFNANDILYLIVKKESEIRETINHIRAVKSKNYDDIEIDRLTTRIISCERIFSDF
;
A
#
# COMPACT_ATOMS: atom_id res chain seq x y z
N MET A 1 -13.16 4.08 -11.68
CA MET A 1 -12.07 4.51 -10.75
C MET A 1 -12.63 5.27 -9.54
N GLY A 2 -12.92 4.60 -8.42
CA GLY A 2 -13.39 5.26 -7.19
C GLY A 2 -12.35 6.16 -6.52
N ILE A 3 -11.06 5.82 -6.65
CA ILE A 3 -9.93 6.55 -6.04
C ILE A 3 -9.85 8.00 -6.56
N LEU A 4 -10.19 8.26 -7.82
CA LEU A 4 -10.24 9.63 -8.35
C LEU A 4 -11.32 10.48 -7.65
N LYS A 5 -12.40 9.88 -7.17
CA LYS A 5 -13.43 10.60 -6.42
C LYS A 5 -13.04 10.77 -4.96
N ASP A 6 -12.60 9.69 -4.32
CA ASP A 6 -12.53 9.61 -2.86
C ASP A 6 -11.11 9.75 -2.28
N ASN A 7 -10.07 9.84 -3.11
CA ASN A 7 -8.66 9.64 -2.75
C ASN A 7 -8.37 8.21 -2.25
N PHE A 8 -7.19 7.95 -1.69
CA PHE A 8 -6.85 6.63 -1.16
C PHE A 8 -7.45 6.45 0.23
N LYS A 9 -8.28 5.41 0.39
CA LYS A 9 -8.82 5.01 1.70
C LYS A 9 -7.80 4.15 2.42
N LEU A 10 -7.53 4.49 3.68
CA LEU A 10 -6.72 3.64 4.54
C LEU A 10 -7.48 2.35 4.87
N LYS A 11 -6.74 1.26 5.03
CA LYS A 11 -7.28 -0.03 5.49
C LYS A 11 -6.29 -0.70 6.41
N TYR A 12 -6.80 -1.49 7.35
CA TYR A 12 -5.99 -2.45 8.07
C TYR A 12 -5.57 -3.57 7.12
N CYS A 13 -4.27 -3.65 6.85
CA CYS A 13 -3.64 -4.62 5.96
C CYS A 13 -2.86 -5.63 6.80
N PHE A 14 -3.12 -6.92 6.56
CA PHE A 14 -2.48 -8.00 7.29
C PHE A 14 -1.04 -8.21 6.83
N GLU A 15 -0.12 -8.22 7.79
CA GLU A 15 1.30 -8.48 7.61
C GLU A 15 1.72 -9.68 8.46
N ARG A 16 2.69 -10.44 7.95
CA ARG A 16 3.28 -11.57 8.65
C ARG A 16 4.79 -11.53 8.52
N ILE A 17 5.47 -11.56 9.67
CA ILE A 17 6.92 -11.70 9.74
C ILE A 17 7.24 -13.06 10.35
N ASN A 18 8.07 -13.84 9.66
CA ASN A 18 8.54 -15.12 10.18
C ASN A 18 9.65 -14.87 11.21
N HIS A 19 9.51 -15.45 12.40
CA HIS A 19 10.52 -15.46 13.45
C HIS A 19 10.69 -16.89 14.00
N LEU A 20 11.84 -17.17 14.61
CA LEU A 20 12.26 -18.53 15.01
C LEU A 20 11.30 -19.22 15.99
N GLU A 21 10.75 -18.48 16.94
CA GLU A 21 9.86 -19.03 17.98
C GLU A 21 8.39 -19.01 17.56
N SER A 22 7.93 -17.91 16.97
CA SER A 22 6.55 -17.72 16.52
C SER A 22 6.49 -16.61 15.47
N PRO A 23 5.70 -16.76 14.39
CA PRO A 23 5.49 -15.67 13.46
C PRO A 23 4.77 -14.50 14.14
N ILE A 24 5.15 -13.28 13.78
CA ILE A 24 4.41 -12.08 14.16
C ILE A 24 3.35 -11.84 13.09
N GLU A 25 2.09 -11.82 13.51
CA GLU A 25 0.94 -11.59 12.64
C GLU A 25 0.13 -10.41 13.18
N TYR A 26 0.00 -9.36 12.37
CA TYR A 26 -0.59 -8.10 12.77
C TYR A 26 -1.25 -7.43 11.56
N ALA A 27 -2.15 -6.48 11.80
CA ALA A 27 -2.72 -5.65 10.75
C ALA A 27 -2.40 -4.18 11.01
N ILE A 28 -1.92 -3.47 9.98
CA ILE A 28 -1.50 -2.06 10.08
C ILE A 28 -2.43 -1.18 9.24
N PRO A 29 -2.84 0.00 9.75
CA PRO A 29 -3.65 0.93 8.98
C PRO A 29 -2.76 1.58 7.92
N MET A 30 -2.87 1.22 6.65
CA MET A 30 -1.96 1.74 5.64
C MET A 30 -2.55 1.93 4.26
N VAL A 31 -1.81 2.65 3.43
CA VAL A 31 -1.90 2.61 1.97
C VAL A 31 -0.53 2.23 1.43
N SER A 32 -0.46 1.21 0.58
CA SER A 32 0.78 0.75 -0.04
C SER A 32 0.82 1.04 -1.53
N PHE A 33 2.01 1.35 -2.03
CA PHE A 33 2.31 1.60 -3.44
C PHE A 33 3.49 0.73 -3.86
N CYS A 34 3.54 0.34 -5.13
CA CYS A 34 4.69 -0.35 -5.72
C CYS A 34 5.51 0.65 -6.54
N ASP A 35 6.83 0.66 -6.39
CA ASP A 35 7.75 1.51 -7.17
C ASP A 35 8.28 0.77 -8.40
N ILE A 36 7.37 0.45 -9.32
CA ILE A 36 7.66 -0.33 -10.53
C ILE A 36 7.69 0.60 -11.74
N LYS A 37 8.79 0.53 -12.50
CA LYS A 37 8.92 1.30 -13.75
C LYS A 37 7.89 0.80 -14.77
N LEU A 38 7.36 1.68 -15.62
CA LEU A 38 6.41 1.28 -16.67
C LEU A 38 6.96 0.17 -17.58
N SER A 39 8.27 0.16 -17.85
CA SER A 39 8.93 -0.92 -18.62
C SER A 39 8.90 -2.29 -17.92
N GLU A 40 8.73 -2.33 -16.61
CA GLU A 40 8.73 -3.54 -15.78
C GLU A 40 7.30 -3.91 -15.32
N ILE A 41 6.28 -3.12 -15.70
CA ILE A 41 4.94 -3.23 -15.13
C ILE A 41 4.11 -4.38 -15.70
N LYS A 42 4.52 -4.99 -16.83
CA LYS A 42 3.74 -6.04 -17.53
C LYS A 42 3.37 -7.20 -16.61
N GLU A 43 4.37 -7.77 -15.93
CA GLU A 43 4.14 -8.85 -14.97
C GLU A 43 3.23 -8.41 -13.82
N HIS A 44 3.38 -7.16 -13.36
CA HIS A 44 2.55 -6.61 -12.30
C HIS A 44 1.10 -6.47 -12.73
N ILE A 45 0.84 -6.03 -13.97
CA ILE A 45 -0.52 -5.95 -14.54
C ILE A 45 -1.17 -7.33 -14.58
N GLU A 46 -0.45 -8.36 -15.02
CA GLU A 46 -0.99 -9.73 -15.07
C GLU A 46 -1.30 -10.28 -13.67
N LYS A 47 -0.43 -10.00 -12.69
CA LYS A 47 -0.61 -10.44 -11.31
C LYS A 47 -1.70 -9.65 -10.57
N TYR A 48 -1.77 -8.33 -10.74
CA TYR A 48 -2.57 -7.42 -9.91
C TYR A 48 -3.83 -6.87 -10.55
N GLY A 49 -3.87 -6.79 -11.88
CA GLY A 49 -4.99 -6.29 -12.66
C GLY A 49 -4.59 -5.19 -13.64
N TYR A 50 -5.54 -4.85 -14.51
CA TYR A 50 -5.33 -3.96 -15.68
C TYR A 50 -5.73 -2.50 -15.43
N TYR A 51 -5.85 -2.09 -14.18
CA TYR A 51 -6.19 -0.71 -13.82
C TYR A 51 -5.20 -0.21 -12.78
N GLY A 52 -4.73 1.02 -12.93
CA GLY A 52 -3.68 1.57 -12.08
C GLY A 52 -3.66 3.08 -12.06
N ILE A 53 -3.00 3.62 -11.05
CA ILE A 53 -2.70 5.05 -10.90
C ILE A 53 -1.23 5.16 -10.51
N GLY A 54 -0.47 5.91 -11.29
CA GLY A 54 0.90 6.29 -10.98
C GLY A 54 0.92 7.66 -10.34
N LEU A 55 1.67 7.81 -9.24
CA LEU A 55 1.91 9.08 -8.58
C LEU A 55 3.38 9.44 -8.61
N SER A 56 3.68 10.73 -8.52
CA SER A 56 5.04 11.22 -8.52
C SER A 56 5.78 10.78 -7.25
N LYS A 57 7.09 10.55 -7.38
CA LYS A 57 7.93 10.24 -6.23
C LYS A 57 7.99 11.38 -5.23
N THR A 58 7.99 12.61 -5.74
CA THR A 58 7.94 13.83 -4.93
C THR A 58 6.70 13.83 -4.03
N TRP A 59 5.52 13.55 -4.58
CA TRP A 59 4.29 13.41 -3.80
C TRP A 59 4.43 12.35 -2.71
N ALA A 60 5.02 11.18 -3.04
CA ALA A 60 5.18 10.11 -2.06
C ALA A 60 6.06 10.57 -0.88
N VAL A 61 7.18 11.23 -1.15
CA VAL A 61 8.08 11.77 -0.12
C VAL A 61 7.40 12.87 0.70
N GLU A 62 6.71 13.81 0.05
CA GLU A 62 5.98 14.90 0.71
C GLU A 62 4.85 14.41 1.62
N LYS A 63 4.21 13.28 1.27
CA LYS A 63 3.19 12.63 2.09
C LYS A 63 3.76 11.71 3.17
N GLY A 64 5.07 11.63 3.32
CA GLY A 64 5.71 10.80 4.34
C GLY A 64 5.65 9.30 4.05
N LEU A 65 5.50 8.90 2.78
CA LEU A 65 5.65 7.49 2.43
C LEU A 65 7.12 7.10 2.55
N ASN A 66 7.36 5.89 3.03
CA ASN A 66 8.70 5.35 3.16
C ASN A 66 8.79 3.96 2.50
N PRO A 67 9.91 3.62 1.83
CA PRO A 67 10.14 2.27 1.33
C PRO A 67 10.19 1.28 2.49
N VAL A 68 9.70 0.07 2.25
CA VAL A 68 9.82 -0.99 3.25
C VAL A 68 11.24 -1.56 3.29
N ILE A 69 11.64 -2.02 4.46
CA ILE A 69 12.85 -2.80 4.66
C ILE A 69 12.50 -4.28 4.47
N TYR A 70 13.09 -4.89 3.45
CA TYR A 70 12.91 -6.32 3.18
C TYR A 70 13.82 -7.17 4.05
N LEU A 71 13.21 -8.04 4.86
CA LEU A 71 13.90 -8.91 5.79
C LEU A 71 13.97 -10.33 5.25
N ASN A 72 15.20 -10.83 5.04
CA ASN A 72 15.44 -12.25 4.80
C ASN A 72 15.27 -12.99 6.14
N SER A 73 14.26 -13.83 6.25
CA SER A 73 13.91 -14.59 7.47
C SER A 73 15.03 -15.52 7.96
N SER A 74 15.95 -15.92 7.08
CA SER A 74 17.10 -16.75 7.45
C SER A 74 18.25 -15.95 8.09
N SER A 75 18.31 -14.63 7.88
CA SER A 75 19.40 -13.77 8.32
C SER A 75 19.41 -13.55 9.83
N ASN A 76 20.62 -13.57 10.42
CA ASN A 76 20.82 -13.24 11.83
C ASN A 76 20.42 -11.78 12.14
N PHE A 77 20.58 -10.87 11.17
CA PHE A 77 20.12 -9.48 11.31
C PHE A 77 18.61 -9.42 11.52
N SER A 78 17.84 -10.06 10.64
CA SER A 78 16.37 -10.07 10.74
C SER A 78 15.91 -10.70 12.05
N LYS A 79 16.50 -11.83 12.44
CA LYS A 79 16.16 -12.52 13.70
C LYS A 79 16.45 -11.64 14.92
N GLY A 80 17.62 -11.04 14.98
CA GLY A 80 18.02 -10.15 16.07
C GLY A 80 17.17 -8.89 16.15
N LEU A 81 16.88 -8.27 15.00
CA LEU A 81 16.03 -7.08 14.91
C LEU A 81 14.63 -7.37 15.43
N ILE A 82 13.98 -8.40 14.90
CA ILE A 82 12.61 -8.77 15.27
C ILE A 82 12.52 -9.21 16.73
N GLY A 83 13.45 -10.07 17.18
CA GLY A 83 13.47 -10.54 18.56
C GLY A 83 13.74 -9.41 19.58
N THR A 84 14.60 -8.44 19.24
CA THR A 84 14.84 -7.27 20.09
C THR A 84 13.63 -6.34 20.10
N ALA A 85 13.02 -6.08 18.94
CA ALA A 85 11.83 -5.26 18.85
C ALA A 85 10.68 -5.83 19.69
N GLN A 86 10.45 -7.14 19.63
CA GLN A 86 9.46 -7.83 20.46
C GLN A 86 9.72 -7.62 21.96
N LYS A 87 10.97 -7.77 22.40
CA LYS A 87 11.34 -7.57 23.81
C LYS A 87 11.09 -6.14 24.27
N ILE A 88 11.40 -5.15 23.43
CA ILE A 88 11.16 -3.74 23.77
C ILE A 88 9.65 -3.47 23.86
N ILE A 89 8.88 -3.91 22.85
CA ILE A 89 7.42 -3.69 22.79
C ILE A 89 6.69 -4.31 23.99
N THR A 90 7.16 -5.44 24.52
CA THR A 90 6.50 -6.14 25.64
C THR A 90 7.09 -5.83 27.02
N SER A 91 8.23 -5.15 27.08
CA SER A 91 8.90 -4.83 28.34
C SER A 91 8.28 -3.62 29.04
N SER A 92 8.07 -3.74 30.35
CA SER A 92 7.64 -2.62 31.19
C SER A 92 8.75 -1.61 31.52
N GLU A 93 9.99 -1.88 31.11
CA GLU A 93 11.15 -1.01 31.36
C GLU A 93 11.23 0.17 30.38
N PHE A 94 10.61 0.04 29.21
CA PHE A 94 10.55 1.09 28.20
C PHE A 94 9.23 1.83 28.29
N ASP A 95 9.26 3.14 28.05
CA ASP A 95 8.05 3.94 27.99
C ASP A 95 7.24 3.67 26.70
N SER A 96 6.04 4.23 26.65
CA SER A 96 5.13 4.06 25.52
C SER A 96 5.69 4.62 24.22
N ASP A 97 6.55 5.64 24.28
CA ASP A 97 7.08 6.33 23.11
C ASP A 97 8.17 5.48 22.46
N ASP A 98 9.09 4.93 23.27
CA ASP A 98 10.10 3.96 22.81
C ASP A 98 9.46 2.72 22.19
N GLN A 99 8.44 2.16 22.85
CA GLN A 99 7.68 1.03 22.33
C GLN A 99 7.00 1.36 21.00
N THR A 100 6.41 2.55 20.89
CA THR A 100 5.75 3.02 19.67
C THR A 100 6.76 3.23 18.54
N ASN A 101 7.91 3.83 18.82
CA ASN A 101 8.97 4.05 17.83
C ASN A 101 9.51 2.72 17.26
N ILE A 102 9.69 1.72 18.11
CA ILE A 102 10.10 0.38 17.69
C ILE A 102 8.97 -0.33 16.92
N ALA A 103 7.71 -0.19 17.35
CA ALA A 103 6.58 -0.73 16.61
C ALA A 103 6.47 -0.10 15.21
N ASN A 104 6.69 1.22 15.08
CA ASN A 104 6.71 1.92 13.81
C ASN A 104 7.78 1.35 12.88
N LEU A 105 8.98 1.03 13.38
CA LEU A 105 10.00 0.34 12.57
C LEU A 105 9.47 -0.96 11.98
N ILE A 106 8.78 -1.79 12.77
CA ILE A 106 8.21 -3.07 12.34
C ILE A 106 7.12 -2.89 11.27
N GLN A 107 6.31 -1.84 11.35
CA GLN A 107 5.27 -1.52 10.35
C GLN A 107 5.87 -1.23 8.96
N TYR A 108 7.13 -0.79 8.89
CA TYR A 108 7.87 -0.57 7.64
C TYR A 108 8.77 -1.75 7.25
N THR A 109 8.55 -2.94 7.81
CA THR A 109 9.24 -4.16 7.37
C THR A 109 8.33 -5.07 6.55
N LYS A 110 8.93 -5.85 5.67
CA LYS A 110 8.27 -6.91 4.92
C LYS A 110 9.21 -8.09 4.76
N VAL A 111 8.69 -9.31 4.69
CA VAL A 111 9.52 -10.48 4.36
C VAL A 111 10.06 -10.34 2.93
N TYR A 112 11.32 -10.71 2.72
CA TYR A 112 11.94 -10.67 1.38
C TYR A 112 11.24 -11.60 0.38
N GLU A 113 10.97 -12.83 0.83
CA GLU A 113 10.32 -13.88 0.06
C GLU A 113 9.45 -14.71 1.01
N GLY A 114 8.31 -15.19 0.51
CA GLY A 114 7.44 -16.08 1.27
C GLY A 114 6.21 -16.50 0.51
N GLU A 115 5.28 -17.11 1.24
CA GLU A 115 4.04 -17.60 0.66
C GLU A 115 3.07 -16.44 0.33
N LEU A 116 2.55 -16.43 -0.89
CA LEU A 116 1.48 -15.55 -1.33
C LEU A 116 0.23 -16.38 -1.62
N ILE A 117 -0.88 -16.07 -0.95
CA ILE A 117 -2.19 -16.65 -1.25
C ILE A 117 -3.07 -15.57 -1.89
N ARG A 118 -3.47 -15.76 -3.15
CA ARG A 118 -4.32 -14.82 -3.86
C ARG A 118 -5.38 -15.53 -4.70
N LYS A 119 -6.65 -15.17 -4.52
CA LYS A 119 -7.80 -15.78 -5.22
C LYS A 119 -7.80 -17.32 -5.13
N GLY A 120 -7.37 -17.87 -4.00
CA GLY A 120 -7.25 -19.32 -3.77
C GLY A 120 -5.99 -19.97 -4.35
N ILE A 121 -5.17 -19.24 -5.10
CA ILE A 121 -3.90 -19.72 -5.64
C ILE A 121 -2.79 -19.43 -4.64
N LYS A 122 -1.96 -20.44 -4.35
CA LYS A 122 -0.85 -20.37 -3.40
C LYS A 122 0.48 -20.44 -4.17
N THR A 123 1.31 -19.42 -4.00
CA THR A 123 2.68 -19.35 -4.53
C THR A 123 3.65 -19.40 -3.36
N GLN A 124 4.49 -20.44 -3.26
CA GLN A 124 5.31 -20.67 -2.06
C GLN A 124 6.52 -19.73 -1.93
N ALA A 125 7.19 -19.42 -3.05
CA ALA A 125 8.41 -18.60 -3.07
C ALA A 125 8.15 -17.27 -3.80
N TYR A 126 7.15 -16.52 -3.34
CA TYR A 126 6.85 -15.21 -3.92
C TYR A 126 7.82 -14.17 -3.37
N ARG A 127 8.58 -13.52 -4.25
CA ARG A 127 9.55 -12.48 -3.88
C ARG A 127 8.85 -11.13 -3.75
N TYR A 128 8.48 -10.80 -2.52
CA TYR A 128 7.87 -9.51 -2.18
C TYR A 128 8.81 -8.32 -2.43
N ALA A 129 10.13 -8.54 -2.42
CA ALA A 129 11.13 -7.51 -2.72
C ALA A 129 10.97 -6.90 -4.12
N ASP A 130 10.45 -7.66 -5.09
CA ASP A 130 10.25 -7.18 -6.46
C ASP A 130 9.12 -6.13 -6.56
N GLU A 131 8.25 -6.04 -5.56
CA GLU A 131 7.20 -5.01 -5.51
C GLU A 131 7.74 -3.60 -5.21
N ARG A 132 8.96 -3.51 -4.65
CA ARG A 132 9.59 -2.26 -4.21
C ARG A 132 8.58 -1.37 -3.46
N GLU A 133 7.96 -1.94 -2.43
CA GLU A 133 6.80 -1.37 -1.74
C GLU A 133 7.16 -0.11 -0.96
N TRP A 134 6.29 0.89 -1.06
CA TRP A 134 6.28 2.09 -0.24
C TRP A 134 4.99 2.11 0.57
N ARG A 135 5.10 2.42 1.86
CA ARG A 135 3.94 2.48 2.77
C ARG A 135 3.71 3.90 3.24
N TYR A 136 2.45 4.30 3.29
CA TYR A 136 1.96 5.36 4.15
C TYR A 136 1.27 4.70 5.34
N VAL A 137 1.73 4.99 6.55
CA VAL A 137 1.05 4.63 7.80
C VAL A 137 0.72 5.93 8.51
N PRO A 138 -0.55 6.18 8.90
CA PRO A 138 -0.91 7.40 9.60
C PRO A 138 -0.31 7.39 11.00
N ASP A 139 -0.06 8.58 11.54
CA ASP A 139 0.26 8.73 12.96
C ASP A 139 -0.85 8.15 13.85
N ALA A 140 -0.47 7.70 15.04
CA ALA A 140 -1.43 7.24 16.03
C ALA A 140 -2.40 8.38 16.39
N LYS A 141 -3.70 8.11 16.30
CA LYS A 141 -4.77 9.02 16.71
C LYS A 141 -5.62 8.30 17.76
N GLU A 142 -6.35 9.04 18.60
CA GLU A 142 -7.22 8.47 19.65
C GLU A 142 -8.15 7.34 19.15
N ASN A 143 -8.61 7.41 17.90
CA ASN A 143 -9.55 6.45 17.31
C ASN A 143 -8.92 5.49 16.29
N ILE A 144 -7.59 5.52 16.11
CA ILE A 144 -6.87 4.67 15.16
C ILE A 144 -5.83 3.87 15.92
N GLU A 145 -6.10 2.58 16.11
CA GLU A 145 -5.08 1.67 16.64
C GLU A 145 -3.93 1.56 15.61
N PRO A 146 -2.67 1.80 16.00
CA PRO A 146 -1.53 1.76 15.09
C PRO A 146 -1.24 0.35 14.55
N TRP A 147 -1.69 -0.69 15.25
CA TRP A 147 -1.75 -2.06 14.75
C TRP A 147 -2.84 -2.84 15.46
N LEU A 148 -3.30 -3.91 14.83
CA LEU A 148 -4.24 -4.88 15.40
C LEU A 148 -3.57 -6.25 15.48
N SER A 149 -3.74 -6.93 16.60
CA SER A 149 -3.41 -8.34 16.72
C SER A 149 -4.34 -9.18 15.83
N LYS A 150 -3.88 -10.38 15.43
CA LYS A 150 -4.63 -11.26 14.53
C LYS A 150 -6.06 -11.55 15.01
N ASP A 151 -6.26 -11.76 16.30
CA ASP A 151 -7.57 -12.03 16.90
C ASP A 151 -8.56 -10.86 16.74
N LYS A 152 -8.09 -9.61 16.61
CA LYS A 152 -8.94 -8.45 16.32
C LYS A 152 -9.29 -8.33 14.83
N TYR A 153 -8.71 -9.13 13.94
CA TYR A 153 -8.85 -8.99 12.47
C TYR A 153 -8.99 -10.32 11.71
N ASP A 154 -9.20 -11.45 12.39
CA ASP A 154 -9.19 -12.80 11.80
C ASP A 154 -10.46 -13.17 11.00
N THR A 155 -11.62 -12.62 11.37
CA THR A 155 -12.90 -12.89 10.70
C THR A 155 -13.36 -11.75 9.80
N LYS A 156 -14.16 -12.05 8.77
CA LYS A 156 -14.71 -11.04 7.85
C LYS A 156 -15.46 -9.92 8.59
N ARG A 157 -16.20 -10.24 9.66
CA ARG A 157 -16.93 -9.26 10.48
C ARG A 157 -15.96 -8.33 11.21
N LYS A 158 -15.01 -8.89 11.97
CA LYS A 158 -13.98 -8.08 12.66
C LYS A 158 -13.17 -7.22 11.70
N LYS A 159 -12.86 -7.73 10.49
CA LYS A 159 -12.23 -6.94 9.43
C LYS A 159 -13.06 -5.74 8.99
N ILE A 160 -14.37 -5.92 8.84
CA ILE A 160 -15.28 -4.81 8.48
C ILE A 160 -15.34 -3.81 9.63
N ASP A 161 -15.54 -4.28 10.86
CA ASP A 161 -15.64 -3.42 12.05
C ASP A 161 -14.36 -2.60 12.26
N ALA A 162 -13.19 -3.23 12.14
CA ALA A 162 -11.89 -2.56 12.20
C ALA A 162 -11.71 -1.54 11.07
N ASN A 163 -12.03 -1.87 9.82
CA ASN A 163 -11.89 -0.90 8.72
C ASN A 163 -12.91 0.24 8.80
N ASN A 164 -14.02 0.06 9.51
CA ASN A 164 -15.00 1.13 9.72
C ASN A 164 -14.46 2.26 10.61
N THR A 165 -13.47 2.01 11.47
CA THR A 165 -12.79 3.08 12.24
C THR A 165 -11.98 4.01 11.32
N LEU A 166 -11.53 3.50 10.17
CA LEU A 166 -10.75 4.24 9.17
C LEU A 166 -11.62 4.84 8.04
N LYS A 167 -12.96 4.76 8.14
CA LYS A 167 -13.86 5.05 7.00
C LYS A 167 -13.72 6.46 6.43
N ASP A 168 -13.31 7.42 7.26
CA ASP A 168 -13.16 8.84 6.91
C ASP A 168 -11.69 9.22 6.63
N GLU A 169 -10.74 8.32 6.93
CA GLU A 169 -9.32 8.56 6.75
C GLU A 169 -8.90 8.43 5.29
N ARG A 170 -8.18 9.44 4.79
CA ARG A 170 -7.73 9.49 3.40
C ARG A 170 -6.28 9.93 3.32
N LEU A 171 -5.56 9.29 2.39
CA LEU A 171 -4.31 9.81 1.85
C LEU A 171 -4.63 10.55 0.55
N TYR A 172 -4.51 11.88 0.62
CA TYR A 172 -4.93 12.81 -0.43
C TYR A 172 -3.88 12.99 -1.53
N PHE A 173 -4.34 13.17 -2.77
CA PHE A 173 -3.53 13.57 -3.92
C PHE A 173 -4.30 14.54 -4.81
N ASN A 174 -3.56 15.28 -5.62
CA ASN A 174 -4.04 16.33 -6.48
C ASN A 174 -3.82 15.92 -7.95
N ALA A 175 -4.34 16.70 -8.91
CA ALA A 175 -4.15 16.42 -10.33
C ALA A 175 -2.67 16.37 -10.72
N ASN A 176 -1.90 17.31 -10.17
CA ASN A 176 -0.46 17.48 -10.41
C ASN A 176 0.33 16.21 -10.07
N ASP A 177 -0.07 15.50 -9.03
CA ASP A 177 0.65 14.35 -8.47
C ASP A 177 0.57 13.11 -9.35
N ILE A 178 -0.47 12.98 -10.18
CA ILE A 178 -0.74 11.79 -11.00
C ILE A 178 0.18 11.77 -12.21
N LEU A 179 1.05 10.78 -12.35
CA LEU A 179 1.88 10.61 -13.55
C LEU A 179 1.13 9.90 -14.68
N TYR A 180 0.35 8.87 -14.35
CA TYR A 180 -0.40 8.07 -15.32
C TYR A 180 -1.66 7.46 -14.72
N LEU A 181 -2.67 7.31 -15.56
CA LEU A 181 -3.90 6.56 -15.28
C LEU A 181 -3.96 5.38 -16.24
N ILE A 182 -3.84 4.16 -15.71
CA ILE A 182 -3.81 2.94 -16.50
C ILE A 182 -5.23 2.38 -16.61
N VAL A 183 -5.68 2.16 -17.85
CA VAL A 183 -6.95 1.52 -18.19
C VAL A 183 -6.70 0.21 -18.94
N LYS A 184 -7.67 -0.70 -18.96
CA LYS A 184 -7.45 -2.01 -19.54
C LYS A 184 -7.36 -1.96 -21.06
N LYS A 185 -8.25 -1.19 -21.70
CA LYS A 185 -8.36 -1.08 -23.17
C LYS A 185 -8.38 0.37 -23.63
N GLU A 186 -7.95 0.63 -24.86
CA GLU A 186 -8.06 1.96 -25.45
C GLU A 186 -9.50 2.45 -25.56
N SER A 187 -10.44 1.53 -25.80
CA SER A 187 -11.88 1.87 -25.87
C SER A 187 -12.44 2.44 -24.56
N GLU A 188 -11.78 2.22 -23.42
CA GLU A 188 -12.18 2.73 -22.10
C GLU A 188 -11.68 4.16 -21.83
N ILE A 189 -10.81 4.71 -22.69
CA ILE A 189 -10.23 6.06 -22.49
C ILE A 189 -11.32 7.12 -22.46
N ARG A 190 -12.27 7.08 -23.41
CA ARG A 190 -13.36 8.07 -23.48
C ARG A 190 -14.24 8.04 -22.22
N GLU A 191 -14.58 6.86 -21.73
CA GLU A 191 -15.34 6.70 -20.49
C GLU A 191 -14.55 7.25 -19.29
N THR A 192 -13.24 6.97 -19.25
CA THR A 192 -12.36 7.44 -18.17
C THR A 192 -12.26 8.98 -18.16
N ILE A 193 -12.18 9.62 -19.32
CA ILE A 193 -12.21 11.09 -19.46
C ILE A 193 -13.53 11.65 -18.91
N ASN A 194 -14.66 11.08 -19.30
CA ASN A 194 -15.98 11.50 -18.82
C ASN A 194 -16.08 11.35 -17.30
N HIS A 195 -15.55 10.25 -16.76
CA HIS A 195 -15.50 10.02 -15.31
C HIS A 195 -14.62 11.05 -14.58
N ILE A 196 -13.43 11.37 -15.11
CA ILE A 196 -12.55 12.41 -14.54
C ILE A 196 -13.30 13.74 -14.45
N ARG A 197 -13.91 14.19 -15.55
CA ARG A 197 -14.70 15.43 -15.59
C ARG A 197 -15.83 15.39 -14.55
N ALA A 198 -16.60 14.30 -14.52
CA ALA A 198 -17.71 14.17 -13.58
C ALA A 198 -17.29 14.24 -12.10
N VAL A 199 -16.15 13.66 -11.72
CA VAL A 199 -15.73 13.58 -10.31
C VAL A 199 -14.74 14.64 -9.86
N LYS A 200 -14.06 15.33 -10.80
CA LYS A 200 -13.02 16.31 -10.48
C LYS A 200 -13.34 17.74 -10.90
N SER A 201 -14.28 18.00 -11.81
CA SER A 201 -14.58 19.38 -12.26
C SER A 201 -15.04 20.36 -11.17
N LYS A 202 -15.37 19.88 -9.96
CA LYS A 202 -15.64 20.76 -8.81
C LYS A 202 -14.39 21.22 -8.06
N ASN A 203 -13.30 20.45 -8.17
CA ASN A 203 -12.10 20.61 -7.35
C ASN A 203 -10.88 20.98 -8.19
N TYR A 204 -10.90 20.70 -9.50
CA TYR A 204 -9.82 20.97 -10.43
C TYR A 204 -10.30 21.95 -11.50
N ASP A 205 -9.39 22.82 -11.94
CA ASP A 205 -9.64 23.69 -13.09
C ASP A 205 -9.56 22.91 -14.42
N ASP A 206 -9.98 23.55 -15.51
CA ASP A 206 -10.01 22.94 -16.83
C ASP A 206 -8.61 22.52 -17.32
N ILE A 207 -7.56 23.26 -16.94
CA ILE A 207 -6.17 22.97 -17.32
C ILE A 207 -5.70 21.69 -16.61
N GLU A 208 -6.00 21.56 -15.33
CA GLU A 208 -5.71 20.37 -14.54
C GLU A 208 -6.45 19.14 -15.06
N ILE A 209 -7.72 19.29 -15.44
CA ILE A 209 -8.53 18.23 -16.05
C ILE A 209 -7.91 17.80 -17.37
N ASP A 210 -7.66 18.74 -18.28
CA ASP A 210 -7.11 18.45 -19.61
C ASP A 210 -5.78 17.71 -19.48
N ARG A 211 -4.89 18.18 -18.61
CA ARG A 211 -3.63 17.49 -18.33
C ARG A 211 -3.81 16.08 -17.78
N LEU A 212 -4.82 15.82 -16.94
CA LEU A 212 -5.09 14.45 -16.49
C LEU A 212 -5.56 13.55 -17.63
N THR A 213 -6.34 14.07 -18.57
CA THR A 213 -6.79 13.30 -19.73
C THR A 213 -5.63 12.88 -20.64
N THR A 214 -4.57 13.69 -20.74
CA THR A 214 -3.38 13.34 -21.52
C THR A 214 -2.49 12.28 -20.85
N ARG A 215 -2.73 12.00 -19.56
CA ARG A 215 -1.98 11.01 -18.76
C ARG A 215 -2.65 9.63 -18.74
N ILE A 216 -3.69 9.39 -19.53
CA ILE A 216 -4.36 8.09 -19.63
C ILE A 216 -3.59 7.20 -20.60
N ILE A 217 -3.25 5.98 -20.17
CA ILE A 217 -2.57 4.97 -20.98
C ILE A 217 -3.30 3.62 -20.87
N SER A 218 -3.44 2.90 -21.98
CA SER A 218 -4.04 1.57 -21.99
C SER A 218 -3.00 0.49 -21.74
N CYS A 219 -3.42 -0.62 -21.11
CA CYS A 219 -2.57 -1.81 -21.03
C CYS A 219 -2.20 -2.36 -22.42
N GLU A 220 -3.10 -2.25 -23.40
CA GLU A 220 -2.83 -2.62 -24.80
C GLU A 220 -1.58 -1.92 -25.33
N ARG A 221 -1.47 -0.61 -25.08
CA ARG A 221 -0.30 0.18 -25.46
C ARG A 221 0.93 -0.13 -24.62
N ILE A 222 0.75 -0.38 -23.32
CA ILE A 222 1.86 -0.82 -22.45
C ILE A 222 2.46 -2.14 -22.97
N PHE A 223 1.63 -3.07 -23.41
CA PHE A 223 2.09 -4.37 -23.89
C PHE A 223 2.76 -4.30 -25.27
N SER A 224 2.36 -3.36 -26.12
CA SER A 224 2.95 -3.17 -27.45
C SER A 224 4.24 -2.34 -27.44
N ASP A 225 4.31 -1.30 -26.61
CA ASP A 225 5.33 -0.24 -26.74
C ASP A 225 6.50 -0.37 -25.74
N PHE A 226 6.30 -1.10 -24.64
CA PHE A 226 7.31 -1.34 -23.60
C PHE A 226 7.69 -2.81 -23.53
#